data_AF-A0A328S1I4-F1
#
_entry.id   AF-A0A328S1I4-F1
#
_cell.length_a   1.000
_cell.length_b   1.000
_cell.length_c   1.000
_cell.angle_alpha   90.00
_cell.angle_beta   90.00
_cell.angle_gamma   90.00
#
_symmetry.space_group_name_H-M   'P 1'
#
loop_
_entity.id
_entity.type
_entity.pdbx_description
1 polymer ?
#
loop_
_entity_poly.entity_id
_entity_poly.type
_entity_poly.pdbx_seq_one_letter_code
_entity_poly.pdbx_strand_id
1 'polypeptide(L)'
;MESTLRVPTRKREHMGNAIRIRKYTLNSLATLTVYIDKCITDLNYLQDNGIEIDEMYYDLIYDFNLLLSDNLEVRNYKEYKQIKNYVKRADIVLESAFQDKDPGPIISSFDKLKRNLIKLNVLKKTN
;
A
#
# COMPACT_ATOMS: atom_id res chain seq x y z
N MET A 1 43.03 25.34 -13.53
CA MET A 1 43.08 23.86 -13.56
C MET A 1 41.79 23.35 -12.94
N GLU A 2 40.78 23.01 -13.75
CA GLU A 2 39.53 22.45 -13.26
C GLU A 2 39.67 20.93 -13.10
N SER A 3 39.74 20.47 -11.86
CA SER A 3 39.62 19.06 -11.50
C SER A 3 38.18 18.62 -11.76
N THR A 4 37.92 18.07 -12.94
CA THR A 4 36.67 17.33 -13.20
C THR A 4 36.72 16.02 -12.42
N LEU A 5 36.13 16.04 -11.23
CA LEU A 5 35.88 14.86 -10.39
C LEU A 5 35.00 13.87 -11.18
N ARG A 6 35.62 12.97 -11.93
CA ARG A 6 34.94 11.82 -12.53
C ARG A 6 34.48 10.90 -11.40
N VAL A 7 33.22 11.06 -11.01
CA VAL A 7 32.54 10.07 -10.15
C VAL A 7 32.59 8.71 -10.85
N PRO A 8 33.20 7.67 -10.24
CA PRO A 8 33.35 6.34 -10.82
C PRO A 8 31.99 5.78 -11.26
N THR A 9 31.93 5.19 -12.45
CA THR A 9 30.70 4.70 -13.10
C THR A 9 29.89 3.76 -12.20
N ARG A 10 30.56 2.90 -11.42
CA ARG A 10 29.94 2.02 -10.41
C ARG A 10 29.17 2.79 -9.32
N LYS A 11 29.69 3.91 -8.83
CA LYS A 11 28.99 4.75 -7.84
C LYS A 11 27.72 5.37 -8.42
N ARG A 12 27.71 5.71 -9.72
CA ARG A 12 26.53 6.25 -10.41
C ARG A 12 25.42 5.21 -10.60
N GLU A 13 25.77 3.99 -10.96
CA GLU A 13 24.80 2.88 -11.13
C GLU A 13 24.12 2.49 -9.80
N HIS A 14 24.90 2.40 -8.71
CA HIS A 14 24.36 2.14 -7.38
C HIS A 14 23.44 3.27 -6.88
N MET A 15 23.80 4.54 -7.11
CA MET A 15 22.92 5.69 -6.82
C MET A 15 21.64 5.66 -7.65
N GLY A 16 21.74 5.35 -8.95
CA GLY A 16 20.58 5.24 -9.84
C GLY A 16 19.60 4.16 -9.40
N ASN A 17 20.11 3.03 -8.89
CA ASN A 17 19.27 1.96 -8.37
C ASN A 17 18.59 2.34 -7.05
N ALA A 18 19.32 2.95 -6.11
CA ALA A 18 18.75 3.42 -4.84
C ALA A 18 17.64 4.48 -5.04
N ILE A 19 17.83 5.41 -5.97
CA ILE A 19 16.82 6.42 -6.34
C ILE A 19 15.55 5.75 -6.88
N ARG A 20 15.70 4.73 -7.75
CA ARG A 20 14.55 4.00 -8.31
C ARG A 20 13.78 3.25 -7.24
N ILE A 21 14.47 2.53 -6.34
CA ILE A 21 13.86 1.81 -5.21
C ILE A 21 13.06 2.78 -4.33
N ARG A 22 13.66 3.93 -3.97
CA ARG A 22 12.98 4.96 -3.19
C ARG A 22 11.73 5.49 -3.90
N LYS A 23 11.83 5.77 -5.21
CA LYS A 23 10.69 6.23 -6.01
C LYS A 23 9.55 5.20 -6.06
N TYR A 24 9.87 3.92 -6.30
CA TYR A 24 8.86 2.87 -6.34
C TYR A 24 8.20 2.66 -4.98
N THR A 25 8.99 2.72 -3.90
CA THR A 25 8.49 2.58 -2.54
C THR A 25 7.53 3.71 -2.19
N LEU A 26 7.93 4.97 -2.39
CA LEU A 26 7.09 6.14 -2.11
C LEU A 26 5.79 6.14 -2.93
N ASN A 27 5.87 5.82 -4.22
CA ASN A 27 4.68 5.75 -5.07
C ASN A 27 3.74 4.61 -4.66
N SER A 28 4.30 3.48 -4.22
CA SER A 28 3.50 2.36 -3.71
C SER A 28 2.83 2.72 -2.39
N LEU A 29 3.56 3.38 -1.48
CA LEU A 29 3.02 3.88 -0.22
C LEU A 29 1.84 4.81 -0.47
N ALA A 30 2.02 5.83 -1.32
CA ALA A 30 0.94 6.75 -1.67
C ALA A 30 -0.28 6.03 -2.27
N THR A 31 -0.07 5.03 -3.14
CA THR A 31 -1.17 4.25 -3.72
C THR A 31 -1.92 3.46 -2.66
N LEU A 32 -1.20 2.86 -1.70
CA LEU A 32 -1.79 2.07 -0.62
C LEU A 32 -2.50 2.94 0.41
N THR A 33 -1.94 4.10 0.76
CA THR A 33 -2.57 5.07 1.66
C THR A 33 -3.89 5.57 1.09
N VAL A 34 -3.95 5.93 -0.20
CA VAL A 34 -5.22 6.33 -0.84
C VAL A 34 -6.29 5.23 -0.75
N TYR A 35 -5.90 3.96 -0.89
CA TYR A 35 -6.81 2.84 -0.74
C TYR A 35 -7.28 2.67 0.72
N ILE A 36 -6.38 2.83 1.69
CA ILE A 36 -6.70 2.81 3.12
C ILE A 36 -7.69 3.92 3.49
N ASP A 37 -7.43 5.14 3.03
CA ASP A 37 -8.31 6.30 3.27
C ASP A 37 -9.71 6.05 2.70
N LYS A 38 -9.78 5.39 1.53
CA LYS A 38 -11.05 4.96 0.95
C LYS A 38 -11.76 3.94 1.84
N CYS A 39 -11.08 2.90 2.33
CA CYS A 39 -11.70 1.94 3.26
C CYS A 39 -12.27 2.62 4.51
N ILE A 40 -11.54 3.57 5.10
CA ILE A 40 -12.01 4.33 6.27
C ILE A 40 -13.23 5.18 5.92
N THR A 41 -13.16 5.88 4.78
CA THR A 41 -14.27 6.72 4.29
C THR A 41 -15.53 5.88 4.05
N ASP A 42 -15.38 4.71 3.45
CA ASP A 42 -16.47 3.80 3.14
C ASP A 42 -17.11 3.23 4.43
N LEU A 43 -16.29 2.86 5.43
CA LEU A 43 -16.78 2.43 6.74
C LEU A 43 -17.53 3.56 7.46
N ASN A 44 -16.98 4.77 7.49
CA ASN A 44 -17.64 5.94 8.07
C ASN A 44 -18.97 6.23 7.38
N TYR A 45 -19.01 6.13 6.05
CA TYR A 45 -20.26 6.28 5.30
C TYR A 45 -21.30 5.25 5.72
N LEU A 46 -20.93 3.97 5.85
CA LEU A 46 -21.86 2.94 6.32
C LEU A 46 -22.36 3.23 7.74
N GLN A 47 -21.46 3.65 8.64
CA GLN A 47 -21.79 4.05 10.00
C GLN A 47 -22.77 5.23 10.06
N ASP A 48 -22.53 6.28 9.26
CA ASP A 48 -23.41 7.44 9.14
C ASP A 48 -24.80 7.08 8.60
N ASN A 49 -24.90 5.98 7.86
CA ASN A 49 -26.15 5.42 7.34
C ASN A 49 -26.80 4.39 8.29
N GLY A 50 -26.34 4.30 9.54
CA GLY A 50 -26.93 3.48 10.59
C GLY A 50 -26.51 2.01 10.57
N ILE A 51 -25.48 1.65 9.81
CA ILE A 51 -24.88 0.31 9.89
C ILE A 51 -23.92 0.28 11.07
N GLU A 52 -24.09 -0.69 11.96
CA GLU A 52 -23.15 -0.91 13.06
C GLU A 52 -21.82 -1.42 12.50
N ILE A 53 -20.73 -0.71 12.78
CA ILE A 53 -19.37 -1.06 12.37
C ILE A 53 -18.58 -1.43 13.63
N ASP A 54 -17.97 -2.62 13.61
CA ASP A 54 -17.08 -3.05 14.68
C ASP A 54 -15.83 -2.14 14.71
N GLU A 55 -15.52 -1.55 15.87
CA GLU A 55 -14.33 -0.70 16.05
C GLU A 55 -13.04 -1.43 15.66
N MET A 56 -12.99 -2.76 15.81
CA MET A 56 -11.85 -3.59 15.40
C MET A 56 -11.51 -3.44 13.91
N TYR A 57 -12.47 -3.05 13.07
CA TYR A 57 -12.22 -2.81 11.64
C TYR A 57 -11.32 -1.60 11.41
N TYR A 58 -11.51 -0.54 12.18
CA TYR A 58 -10.67 0.65 12.12
C TYR A 58 -9.27 0.36 12.68
N ASP A 59 -9.19 -0.39 13.78
CA ASP A 59 -7.91 -0.81 14.38
C ASP A 59 -7.08 -1.64 13.40
N LEU A 60 -7.70 -2.62 12.72
CA LEU A 60 -7.02 -3.44 11.70
C LEU A 60 -6.46 -2.60 10.55
N ILE A 61 -7.20 -1.60 10.10
CA ILE A 61 -6.78 -0.69 9.03
C ILE A 61 -5.62 0.20 9.52
N TYR A 62 -5.73 0.74 10.74
CA TYR A 62 -4.73 1.58 11.36
C TYR A 62 -3.39 0.84 11.55
N ASP A 63 -3.42 -0.36 12.14
CA ASP A 63 -2.25 -1.20 12.36
C ASP A 63 -1.52 -1.52 11.05
N PHE A 64 -2.28 -1.75 9.99
CA PHE A 64 -1.68 -1.99 8.68
C PHE A 64 -1.04 -0.72 8.09
N ASN A 65 -1.64 0.44 8.27
CA ASN A 65 -1.05 1.70 7.82
C ASN A 65 0.29 1.98 8.52
N LEU A 66 0.40 1.68 9.81
CA LEU A 66 1.67 1.72 10.54
C LEU A 66 2.67 0.71 9.97
N LEU A 67 2.26 -0.54 9.77
CA LEU A 67 3.10 -1.58 9.18
C LEU A 67 3.67 -1.17 7.82
N LEU A 68 2.85 -0.56 6.95
CA LEU A 68 3.27 -0.07 5.65
C LEU A 68 4.34 1.03 5.76
N SER A 69 4.10 2.01 6.63
CA SER A 69 4.99 3.17 6.80
C SER A 69 6.40 2.75 7.23
N ASP A 70 6.49 1.72 8.08
CA ASP A 70 7.76 1.28 8.65
C ASP A 70 8.47 0.22 7.80
N ASN A 71 7.72 -0.62 7.07
CA ASN A 71 8.27 -1.86 6.52
C ASN A 71 8.17 -2.01 4.99
N LEU A 72 7.50 -1.09 4.29
CA LEU A 72 7.36 -1.19 2.85
C LEU A 72 8.69 -0.91 2.14
N GLU A 73 9.16 -1.89 1.36
CA GLU A 73 10.29 -1.74 0.45
C GLU A 73 9.95 -2.35 -0.90
N VAL A 74 9.99 -1.52 -1.95
CA VAL A 74 9.69 -1.92 -3.32
C VAL A 74 10.94 -1.79 -4.17
N ARG A 75 11.54 -2.94 -4.49
CA ARG A 75 12.90 -3.05 -5.01
C ARG A 75 12.97 -2.87 -6.51
N ASN A 76 11.87 -3.11 -7.21
CA ASN A 76 11.83 -3.06 -8.67
C ASN A 76 10.46 -2.66 -9.21
N TYR A 77 10.45 -2.35 -10.52
CA TYR A 77 9.24 -1.94 -11.21
C TYR A 77 8.17 -3.04 -11.29
N LYS A 78 8.58 -4.32 -11.29
CA LYS A 78 7.65 -5.46 -11.36
C LYS A 78 6.81 -5.55 -10.08
N GLU A 79 7.44 -5.42 -8.92
CA GLU A 79 6.77 -5.35 -7.62
C GLU A 79 5.82 -4.15 -7.56
N TYR A 80 6.30 -2.95 -7.92
CA TYR A 80 5.45 -1.75 -8.00
C TYR A 80 4.20 -1.96 -8.86
N LYS A 81 4.36 -2.54 -10.06
CA LYS A 81 3.25 -2.83 -10.97
C LYS A 81 2.28 -3.85 -10.36
N GLN A 82 2.79 -4.86 -9.64
CA GLN A 82 1.95 -5.84 -8.97
C GLN A 82 1.15 -5.22 -7.82
N ILE A 83 1.74 -4.34 -7.02
CA ILE A 83 1.04 -3.59 -5.96
C ILE A 83 -0.13 -2.81 -6.55
N LYS A 84 0.09 -2.04 -7.62
CA LYS A 84 -0.99 -1.31 -8.31
C LYS A 84 -2.11 -2.22 -8.79
N ASN A 85 -1.77 -3.39 -9.31
CA ASN A 85 -2.78 -4.36 -9.76
C ASN A 85 -3.56 -4.98 -8.58
N TYR A 86 -2.90 -5.21 -7.44
CA TYR A 86 -3.58 -5.69 -6.24
C TYR A 86 -4.55 -4.66 -5.69
N VAL A 87 -4.15 -3.39 -5.60
CA VAL A 87 -5.04 -2.29 -5.19
C VAL A 87 -6.23 -2.17 -6.14
N LYS A 88 -6.00 -2.17 -7.45
CA LYS A 88 -7.10 -2.11 -8.44
C LYS A 88 -8.11 -3.25 -8.28
N ARG A 89 -7.64 -4.47 -7.97
CA ARG A 89 -8.54 -5.62 -7.73
C ARG A 89 -9.29 -5.47 -6.41
N ALA A 90 -8.65 -4.91 -5.40
CA ALA A 90 -9.26 -4.65 -4.11
C ALA A 90 -10.35 -3.56 -4.24
N ASP A 91 -10.10 -2.52 -5.03
CA ASP A 91 -11.07 -1.46 -5.32
C ASP A 91 -12.37 -1.97 -5.94
N ILE A 92 -12.29 -2.93 -6.87
CA ILE A 92 -13.48 -3.53 -7.50
C ILE A 92 -14.37 -4.22 -6.46
N VAL A 93 -13.78 -4.80 -5.41
CA VAL A 93 -14.53 -5.46 -4.33
C VAL A 93 -15.11 -4.44 -3.34
N LEU A 94 -14.51 -3.25 -3.20
CA LEU A 94 -15.08 -2.19 -2.37
C LEU A 94 -16.41 -1.68 -2.94
N GLU A 95 -16.54 -1.61 -4.26
CA GLU A 95 -17.76 -1.12 -4.91
C GLU A 95 -19.01 -1.97 -4.59
N SER A 96 -18.85 -3.26 -4.25
CA SER A 96 -19.98 -4.11 -3.84
C SER A 96 -20.44 -3.84 -2.40
N ALA A 97 -19.56 -3.34 -1.51
CA ALA A 97 -19.91 -3.05 -0.11
C ALA A 97 -21.09 -2.06 0.00
N PHE A 98 -21.13 -1.08 -0.91
CA PHE A 98 -22.17 -0.05 -0.94
C PHE A 98 -23.52 -0.56 -1.43
N GLN A 99 -23.52 -1.51 -2.36
CA GLN A 99 -24.76 -2.08 -2.89
C GLN A 99 -25.47 -2.92 -1.83
N ASP A 100 -24.69 -3.68 -1.07
CA ASP A 100 -25.21 -4.61 -0.07
C ASP A 100 -25.33 -3.99 1.33
N LYS A 101 -24.89 -2.74 1.52
CA LYS A 101 -24.78 -2.06 2.83
C LYS A 101 -24.08 -2.92 3.89
N ASP A 102 -23.03 -3.62 3.47
CA ASP A 102 -22.29 -4.57 4.28
C ASP A 102 -20.82 -4.10 4.37
N PRO A 103 -20.22 -3.96 5.56
CA PRO A 103 -18.79 -3.69 5.70
C PRO A 103 -17.90 -4.89 5.36
N GLY A 104 -18.44 -6.11 5.29
CA GLY A 104 -17.71 -7.35 5.03
C GLY A 104 -16.83 -7.32 3.76
N PRO A 105 -17.31 -6.82 2.61
CA PRO A 105 -16.48 -6.66 1.42
C PRO A 105 -15.32 -5.69 1.59
N ILE A 106 -15.45 -4.63 2.40
CA ILE A 106 -14.36 -3.70 2.71
C ILE A 106 -13.23 -4.45 3.40
N ILE A 107 -13.55 -5.16 4.49
CA ILE A 107 -12.57 -5.91 5.28
C ILE A 107 -11.97 -7.08 4.49
N SER A 108 -12.80 -7.83 3.76
CA SER A 108 -12.33 -8.94 2.92
C SER A 108 -11.36 -8.47 1.83
N SER A 109 -11.65 -7.32 1.21
CA SER A 109 -10.80 -6.71 0.18
C SER A 109 -9.46 -6.26 0.76
N PHE A 110 -9.52 -5.56 1.90
CA PHE A 110 -8.36 -5.11 2.65
C PHE A 110 -7.46 -6.29 3.08
N ASP A 111 -8.03 -7.34 3.68
CA ASP A 111 -7.28 -8.52 4.12
C ASP A 111 -6.63 -9.28 2.95
N LYS A 112 -7.29 -9.31 1.79
CA LYS A 112 -6.71 -9.88 0.56
C LYS A 112 -5.52 -9.04 0.09
N LEU A 113 -5.63 -7.71 0.11
CA LEU A 113 -4.52 -6.82 -0.23
C LEU A 113 -3.34 -7.03 0.71
N LYS A 114 -3.55 -7.00 2.03
CA LYS A 114 -2.52 -7.27 3.05
C LYS A 114 -1.79 -8.59 2.79
N ARG A 115 -2.54 -9.69 2.60
CA ARG A 115 -1.96 -11.01 2.29
C ARG A 115 -1.16 -11.01 0.98
N ASN A 116 -1.61 -10.30 -0.05
CA ASN A 116 -0.89 -10.20 -1.32
C ASN A 116 0.42 -9.43 -1.17
N LEU A 117 0.47 -8.36 -0.37
CA LEU A 117 1.71 -7.63 -0.10
C LEU A 117 2.71 -8.47 0.70
N ILE A 118 2.24 -9.24 1.68
CA ILE A 118 3.06 -10.20 2.43
C ILE A 118 3.64 -11.26 1.47
N LYS A 119 2.81 -11.86 0.61
CA LYS A 119 3.24 -12.84 -0.39
C LYS A 119 4.23 -12.27 -1.40
N LEU A 120 4.10 -10.99 -1.74
CA LEU A 120 5.02 -10.28 -2.63
C LEU A 120 6.36 -9.95 -1.93
N ASN A 121 6.48 -10.16 -0.62
CA ASN A 121 7.69 -9.93 0.17
C ASN A 121 8.19 -8.47 0.08
N VAL A 122 7.25 -7.52 0.04
CA VAL A 122 7.50 -6.07 0.05
C VAL A 122 7.29 -5.45 1.43
N LEU A 123 6.76 -6.21 2.40
CA LEU A 123 6.72 -5.84 3.80
C LEU A 123 7.83 -6.61 4.50
N LYS A 124 8.87 -5.92 4.97
CA LYS A 124 9.89 -6.55 5.80
C LYS A 124 9.22 -7.11 7.05
N LYS A 125 9.53 -8.36 7.39
CA LYS A 125 9.25 -8.86 8.73
C LYS A 125 10.14 -8.07 9.69
N THR A 126 9.54 -7.42 10.68
CA THR A 126 10.23 -7.09 11.91
C THR A 126 10.74 -8.40 12.51
N ASN A 127 12.06 -8.51 12.67
CA ASN A 127 12.69 -9.57 13.47
C ASN A 127 12.44 -9.30 14.95
#